data_AF-A0A0G0NIB8-F1
#
_entry.id   AF-A0A0G0NIB8-F1
#
_cell.length_a   1.000
_cell.length_b   1.000
_cell.length_c   1.000
_cell.angle_alpha   90.00
_cell.angle_beta   90.00
_cell.angle_gamma   90.00
#
_symmetry.space_group_name_H-M   'P 1'
#
loop_
_entity.id
_entity.type
_entity.pdbx_description
1 polymer ?
#
loop_
_entity_poly.entity_id
_entity_poly.type
_entity_poly.pdbx_seq_one_letter_code
_entity_poly.pdbx_strand_id
1 'polypeptide(L)'
;MSRRGFTLLELLIVVGILSVLATTAALVVNPLEYLRQSRDAKRIADSASMYKAIQLLSFDNKAATTLGAISTVYISLPDTASSTCGSYALPALPAPWQYHCASDADFKKNDGTGWMPVDFSALTGGSPLHTLPIDPNNSIANAQYYSFVTDGDGYELAVSMEASTNTTGGATDKTSSDGGDNPTSYELGSNLVIAPWSFEFTGFPVVALNSNLPGWYKHSGTGTTLATGDAQNPHYLQVSGPVLYGWQQNIPFNPDSVYKIECRAQQETLPITGGRSAYCGFFGIAANGITGVSTSGGSSYSAHYRAFSNTTLAMSPSWTTASGYTKGHAATGVNGTSGTCTSIAAPCKVHAKVQFIRPLFMVNYSLGDGIMNFDYIKVTKI
;
A
#
# COMPACT_ATOMS: atom_id res chain seq x y z
N MET A 1 -7.75 42.32 58.26
CA MET A 1 -7.47 41.42 57.12
C MET A 1 -6.48 42.11 56.20
N SER A 2 -5.22 41.67 56.17
CA SER A 2 -4.22 42.19 55.22
C SER A 2 -4.54 41.64 53.83
N ARG A 3 -4.92 42.52 52.89
CA ARG A 3 -5.03 42.17 51.47
C ARG A 3 -3.60 42.12 50.91
N ARG A 4 -3.09 40.91 50.67
CA ARG A 4 -1.84 40.72 49.92
C ARG A 4 -2.14 41.02 48.45
N GLY A 5 -1.54 42.09 47.93
CA GLY A 5 -1.61 42.46 46.51
C GLY A 5 -0.55 41.73 45.68
N PHE A 6 -0.89 41.38 44.45
CA PHE A 6 0.04 40.81 43.47
C PHE A 6 1.03 41.88 43.00
N THR A 7 2.32 41.56 42.87
CA THR A 7 3.31 42.47 42.28
C THR A 7 3.32 42.33 40.75
N LEU A 8 3.63 43.43 40.05
CA LEU A 8 3.79 43.42 38.59
C LEU A 8 4.93 42.49 38.14
N LEU A 9 5.97 42.33 38.98
CA LEU A 9 7.10 41.44 38.71
C LEU A 9 6.67 39.96 38.73
N GLU A 10 5.85 39.56 39.71
CA GLU A 10 5.31 38.20 39.77
C GLU A 10 4.47 37.88 38.54
N LEU A 11 3.63 38.82 38.08
CA LEU A 11 2.84 38.63 36.87
C LEU A 11 3.72 38.48 35.62
N LEU A 12 4.78 39.29 35.51
CA LEU A 12 5.70 39.26 34.38
C LEU A 12 6.49 37.95 34.30
N ILE A 13 6.97 37.45 35.45
CA ILE A 13 7.67 36.16 35.53
C ILE A 13 6.72 35.02 35.14
N VAL A 14 5.47 35.02 35.62
CA VAL A 14 4.49 33.98 35.31
C VAL A 14 4.17 33.96 33.82
N VAL A 15 3.89 35.11 33.19
CA VAL A 15 3.61 35.17 31.74
C VAL A 15 4.85 34.74 30.93
N GLY A 16 6.05 35.12 31.38
CA GLY A 16 7.31 34.68 30.78
C GLY A 16 7.47 33.15 30.80
N ILE A 17 7.30 32.51 31.96
CA ILE A 17 7.40 31.05 32.10
C ILE A 17 6.30 30.35 31.29
N LEU A 18 5.06 30.84 31.34
CA LEU A 18 3.94 30.28 30.58
C LEU A 18 4.19 30.35 29.06
N SER A 19 4.79 31.43 28.55
CA SER A 19 5.10 31.55 27.13
C SER A 19 6.11 30.51 26.65
N VAL A 20 7.14 30.23 27.46
CA VAL A 20 8.16 29.21 27.14
C VAL A 20 7.55 27.82 27.21
N LEU A 21 6.80 27.51 28.28
CA LEU A 21 6.14 26.21 28.44
C LEU A 21 5.09 25.94 27.37
N ALA A 22 4.31 26.94 26.97
CA ALA A 22 3.31 26.80 25.90
C ALA A 22 3.97 26.50 24.56
N THR A 23 5.10 27.16 24.25
CA THR A 23 5.83 26.95 23.00
C THR A 23 6.46 25.56 22.94
N THR A 24 7.09 25.10 24.04
CA THR A 24 7.66 23.74 24.09
C THR A 24 6.58 22.66 24.08
N ALA A 25 5.47 22.85 24.79
CA ALA A 25 4.35 21.92 24.77
C ALA A 25 3.73 21.79 23.37
N ALA A 26 3.58 22.88 22.62
CA ALA A 26 3.06 22.86 21.24
C ALA A 26 4.00 22.19 20.24
N LEU A 27 5.33 22.21 20.49
CA LEU A 27 6.31 21.49 19.66
C LEU A 27 6.31 19.97 19.92
N VAL A 28 5.97 19.55 21.15
CA VAL A 28 5.95 18.14 21.56
C VAL A 28 4.59 17.49 21.28
N VAL A 29 3.49 18.25 21.41
CA VAL A 29 2.13 17.76 21.18
C VAL A 29 1.70 18.18 19.78
N ASN A 30 1.64 17.21 18.85
CA ASN A 30 0.94 17.40 17.58
C ASN A 30 -0.55 17.02 17.78
N PRO A 31 -1.46 17.98 18.09
CA PRO A 31 -2.85 17.67 18.41
C PRO A 31 -3.59 16.99 17.26
N LEU A 32 -3.19 17.28 16.01
CA LEU A 32 -3.78 16.64 14.84
C LEU A 32 -3.46 15.14 14.81
N GLU A 33 -2.25 14.75 15.21
CA GLU A 33 -1.87 13.34 15.26
C GLU A 33 -2.64 12.58 16.34
N TYR A 34 -2.88 13.18 17.51
CA TYR A 34 -3.73 12.56 18.54
C TYR A 34 -5.17 12.36 18.07
N LEU A 35 -5.72 13.32 17.31
CA LEU A 35 -7.04 13.16 16.71
C LEU A 35 -7.07 12.04 15.67
N ARG A 36 -6.01 11.89 14.86
CA ARG A 36 -5.84 10.76 13.92
C ARG A 36 -5.78 9.43 14.65
N GLN A 37 -4.99 9.34 15.73
CA GLN A 37 -4.90 8.13 16.55
C GLN A 37 -6.26 7.76 17.17
N SER A 38 -7.04 8.75 17.61
CA SER A 38 -8.39 8.53 18.13
C SER A 38 -9.34 7.98 17.06
N ARG A 39 -9.31 8.55 15.84
CA ARG A 39 -10.10 8.03 14.71
C ARG A 39 -9.65 6.63 14.29
N ASP A 40 -8.35 6.35 14.27
CA ASP A 40 -7.82 5.01 14.01
C ASP A 40 -8.24 3.99 15.07
N ALA A 41 -8.26 4.37 16.35
CA ALA A 41 -8.77 3.50 17.41
C ALA A 41 -10.24 3.14 17.17
N LYS A 42 -11.05 4.10 16.69
CA LYS A 42 -12.41 3.84 16.24
C LYS A 42 -12.44 2.91 15.00
N ARG A 43 -11.57 3.13 14.00
CA ARG A 43 -11.47 2.24 12.83
C ARG A 43 -11.21 0.79 13.20
N ILE A 44 -10.27 0.57 14.11
CA ILE A 44 -9.91 -0.77 14.61
C ILE A 44 -11.10 -1.40 15.35
N ALA A 45 -11.76 -0.65 16.23
CA ALA A 45 -12.90 -1.14 17.01
C ALA A 45 -14.10 -1.49 16.12
N ASP A 46 -14.41 -0.64 15.13
CA ASP A 46 -15.49 -0.84 14.17
C ASP A 46 -15.20 -2.08 13.30
N SER A 47 -13.97 -2.21 12.78
CA SER A 47 -13.54 -3.37 11.99
C SER A 47 -13.63 -4.68 12.79
N ALA A 48 -13.18 -4.66 14.05
CA ALA A 48 -13.30 -5.81 14.95
C ALA A 48 -14.76 -6.19 15.25
N SER A 49 -15.65 -5.20 15.32
CA SER A 49 -17.08 -5.43 15.54
C SER A 49 -17.75 -6.06 14.31
N MET A 50 -17.43 -5.56 13.10
CA MET A 50 -17.87 -6.16 11.84
C MET A 50 -17.36 -7.59 11.67
N TYR A 51 -16.07 -7.82 11.89
CA TYR A 51 -15.47 -9.15 11.83
C TYR A 51 -16.17 -10.14 12.78
N LYS A 52 -16.37 -9.78 14.05
CA LYS A 52 -17.07 -10.63 15.02
C LYS A 52 -18.53 -10.89 14.63
N ALA A 53 -19.23 -9.89 14.11
CA ALA A 53 -20.61 -10.04 13.67
C ALA A 53 -20.73 -11.05 12.52
N ILE A 54 -19.84 -10.99 11.53
CA ILE A 54 -19.81 -11.93 10.40
C ILE A 54 -19.47 -13.34 10.89
N GLN A 55 -18.52 -13.47 11.83
CA GLN A 55 -18.20 -14.76 12.43
C GLN A 55 -19.41 -15.38 13.14
N LEU A 56 -20.10 -14.61 13.99
CA LEU A 56 -21.29 -15.09 14.70
C LEU A 56 -22.39 -15.53 13.71
N LEU A 57 -22.64 -14.73 12.66
CA LEU A 57 -23.60 -15.08 11.61
C LEU A 57 -23.21 -16.39 10.90
N SER A 58 -21.92 -16.56 10.59
CA SER A 58 -21.39 -17.76 9.95
C SER A 58 -21.51 -19.02 10.82
N PHE A 59 -21.50 -18.88 12.15
CA PHE A 59 -21.75 -19.99 13.07
C PHE A 59 -23.24 -20.30 13.25
N ASP A 60 -24.09 -19.26 13.30
CA ASP A 60 -25.53 -19.41 13.52
C ASP A 60 -26.26 -19.97 12.28
N ASN A 61 -25.97 -19.41 11.10
CA ASN A 61 -26.71 -19.73 9.88
C ASN A 61 -25.80 -19.82 8.64
N LYS A 62 -24.81 -20.71 8.71
CA LYS A 62 -23.78 -20.87 7.67
C LYS A 62 -24.35 -21.03 6.25
N ALA A 63 -25.41 -21.84 6.10
CA ALA A 63 -25.97 -22.15 4.78
C ALA A 63 -26.75 -20.97 4.15
N ALA A 64 -27.22 -20.02 4.96
CA ALA A 64 -27.94 -18.84 4.48
C ALA A 64 -27.05 -17.58 4.43
N THR A 65 -25.81 -17.64 4.93
CA THR A 65 -24.93 -16.48 4.99
C THR A 65 -24.38 -16.20 3.59
N THR A 66 -24.94 -15.21 2.89
CA THR A 66 -24.38 -14.69 1.64
C THR A 66 -23.49 -13.49 1.92
N LEU A 67 -22.24 -13.54 1.46
CA LEU A 67 -21.26 -12.46 1.67
C LEU A 67 -21.25 -11.42 0.54
N GLY A 68 -22.12 -11.56 -0.46
CA GLY A 68 -22.17 -10.67 -1.63
C GLY A 68 -21.51 -11.27 -2.87
N ALA A 69 -21.28 -10.43 -3.88
CA ALA A 69 -20.71 -10.84 -5.15
C ALA A 69 -19.18 -10.83 -5.12
N ILE A 70 -18.57 -11.85 -5.73
CA ILE A 70 -17.12 -11.89 -5.94
C ILE A 70 -16.66 -10.76 -6.87
N SER A 71 -15.39 -10.40 -6.81
CA SER A 71 -14.80 -9.32 -7.62
C SER A 71 -15.54 -7.98 -7.48
N THR A 72 -16.18 -7.74 -6.34
CA THR A 72 -16.89 -6.49 -6.05
C THR A 72 -16.35 -5.88 -4.77
N VAL A 73 -15.90 -4.63 -4.86
CA VAL A 73 -15.40 -3.84 -3.72
C VAL A 73 -16.54 -3.00 -3.19
N TYR A 74 -17.16 -3.49 -2.14
CA TYR A 74 -18.22 -2.79 -1.41
C TYR A 74 -17.59 -1.72 -0.52
N ILE A 75 -17.99 -0.45 -0.65
CA ILE A 75 -17.37 0.65 0.11
C ILE A 75 -18.41 1.42 0.93
N SER A 76 -18.00 1.92 2.10
CA SER A 76 -18.89 2.63 3.04
C SER A 76 -19.32 4.04 2.62
N LEU A 77 -19.22 4.38 1.33
CA LEU A 77 -19.68 5.63 0.76
C LEU A 77 -21.08 5.44 0.16
N PRO A 78 -22.05 6.34 0.46
CA PRO A 78 -23.35 6.29 -0.19
C PRO A 78 -23.27 6.86 -1.62
N ASP A 79 -24.04 6.30 -2.55
CA ASP A 79 -24.21 6.83 -3.91
C ASP A 79 -25.60 6.45 -4.45
N THR A 80 -26.60 7.31 -4.23
CA THR A 80 -27.95 7.08 -4.77
C THR A 80 -27.99 7.15 -6.31
N ALA A 81 -27.07 7.87 -6.95
CA ALA A 81 -27.06 8.04 -8.40
C ALA A 81 -26.41 6.85 -9.13
N SER A 82 -25.53 6.09 -8.47
CA SER A 82 -24.81 4.99 -9.07
C SER A 82 -24.48 3.88 -8.07
N SER A 83 -25.03 2.68 -8.29
CA SER A 83 -24.67 1.48 -7.51
C SER A 83 -23.22 1.04 -7.68
N THR A 84 -22.49 1.53 -8.68
CA THR A 84 -21.05 1.25 -8.89
C THR A 84 -20.14 2.39 -8.43
N CYS A 85 -20.61 3.28 -7.55
CA CYS A 85 -19.86 4.42 -7.02
C CYS A 85 -19.34 5.42 -8.07
N GLY A 86 -20.01 5.52 -9.22
CA GLY A 86 -19.60 6.35 -10.36
C GLY A 86 -19.64 7.87 -10.09
N SER A 87 -20.27 8.31 -8.99
CA SER A 87 -20.23 9.70 -8.56
C SER A 87 -18.87 10.13 -7.99
N TYR A 88 -17.99 9.17 -7.70
CA TYR A 88 -16.69 9.41 -7.08
C TYR A 88 -15.51 9.17 -8.03
N ALA A 89 -14.45 9.96 -7.87
CA ALA A 89 -13.15 9.73 -8.51
C ALA A 89 -12.33 8.70 -7.72
N LEU A 90 -12.75 7.44 -7.73
CA LEU A 90 -12.07 6.34 -7.03
C LEU A 90 -10.86 5.81 -7.81
N PRO A 91 -9.89 5.17 -7.12
CA PRO A 91 -8.79 4.48 -7.80
C PRO A 91 -9.31 3.46 -8.82
N ALA A 92 -8.66 3.38 -9.99
CA ALA A 92 -9.05 2.40 -11.00
C ALA A 92 -8.82 0.98 -10.48
N LEU A 93 -9.87 0.15 -10.52
CA LEU A 93 -9.79 -1.28 -10.21
C LEU A 93 -9.39 -2.08 -11.46
N PRO A 94 -8.62 -3.16 -11.31
CA PRO A 94 -8.27 -4.01 -12.43
C PRO A 94 -9.44 -4.93 -12.78
N ALA A 95 -9.64 -5.24 -14.07
CA ALA A 95 -10.69 -6.18 -14.48
C ALA A 95 -10.47 -7.58 -13.86
N PRO A 96 -11.52 -8.29 -13.40
CA PRO A 96 -12.94 -7.97 -13.53
C PRO A 96 -13.55 -7.18 -12.35
N TRP A 97 -12.73 -6.57 -11.49
CA TRP A 97 -13.19 -5.90 -10.29
C TRP A 97 -14.03 -4.65 -10.57
N GLN A 98 -15.04 -4.43 -9.74
CA GLN A 98 -15.89 -3.24 -9.76
C GLN A 98 -16.19 -2.75 -8.34
N TYR A 99 -16.51 -1.47 -8.20
CA TYR A 99 -17.01 -0.94 -6.94
C TYR A 99 -18.51 -1.19 -6.78
N HIS A 100 -18.98 -1.20 -5.53
CA HIS A 100 -20.39 -1.15 -5.20
C HIS A 100 -20.68 -0.15 -4.05
N CYS A 101 -21.68 0.70 -4.26
CA CYS A 101 -22.17 1.67 -3.28
C CYS A 101 -23.66 1.43 -3.05
N ALA A 102 -24.07 1.54 -1.78
CA ALA A 102 -25.47 1.55 -1.41
C ALA A 102 -26.06 2.97 -1.50
N SER A 103 -27.39 3.09 -1.53
CA SER A 103 -28.05 4.39 -1.56
C SER A 103 -27.83 5.16 -0.24
N ASP A 104 -28.04 6.48 -0.27
CA ASP A 104 -27.99 7.33 0.94
C ASP A 104 -28.98 6.87 2.02
N ALA A 105 -30.12 6.30 1.61
CA ALA A 105 -31.13 5.78 2.53
C ALA A 105 -30.75 4.45 3.17
N ASP A 106 -29.95 3.64 2.46
CA ASP A 106 -29.73 2.24 2.82
C ASP A 106 -28.33 1.95 3.34
N PHE A 107 -27.31 2.75 3.01
CA PHE A 107 -25.91 2.36 3.20
C PHE A 107 -25.53 1.95 4.63
N LYS A 108 -26.23 2.43 5.66
CA LYS A 108 -25.99 2.04 7.06
C LYS A 108 -26.85 0.88 7.56
N LYS A 109 -27.76 0.34 6.76
CA LYS A 109 -28.62 -0.78 7.12
C LYS A 109 -27.83 -2.06 7.24
N ASN A 110 -28.26 -2.92 8.15
CA ASN A 110 -27.63 -4.19 8.50
C ASN A 110 -28.44 -5.41 8.00
N ASP A 111 -29.35 -5.20 7.06
CA ASP A 111 -30.32 -6.17 6.53
C ASP A 111 -29.91 -6.73 5.15
N GLY A 112 -28.62 -6.58 4.80
CA GLY A 112 -28.07 -6.97 3.50
C GLY A 112 -28.19 -5.90 2.41
N THR A 113 -28.94 -4.80 2.64
CA THR A 113 -29.07 -3.70 1.67
C THR A 113 -28.08 -2.55 1.88
N GLY A 114 -27.32 -2.61 2.98
CA GLY A 114 -26.31 -1.60 3.32
C GLY A 114 -25.06 -1.66 2.44
N TRP A 115 -24.07 -0.84 2.80
CA TRP A 115 -22.81 -0.79 2.06
C TRP A 115 -22.08 -2.13 2.08
N MET A 116 -22.17 -2.88 3.19
CA MET A 116 -21.72 -4.26 3.29
C MET A 116 -22.93 -5.18 3.03
N PRO A 117 -22.87 -6.11 2.06
CA PRO A 117 -24.00 -6.90 1.56
C PRO A 117 -24.26 -8.13 2.45
N VAL A 118 -24.23 -7.95 3.77
CA VAL A 118 -24.41 -9.02 4.76
C VAL A 118 -25.63 -8.70 5.62
N ASP A 119 -26.57 -9.64 5.68
CA ASP A 119 -27.78 -9.53 6.50
C ASP A 119 -27.51 -10.01 7.93
N PHE A 120 -27.16 -9.08 8.82
CA PHE A 120 -27.00 -9.36 10.25
C PHE A 120 -28.34 -9.41 10.99
N SER A 121 -29.44 -8.93 10.39
CA SER A 121 -30.77 -8.99 11.00
C SER A 121 -31.29 -10.43 11.10
N ALA A 122 -30.77 -11.32 10.25
CA ALA A 122 -31.05 -12.75 10.25
C ALA A 122 -30.44 -13.54 11.42
N LEU A 123 -29.62 -12.92 12.27
CA LEU A 123 -28.92 -13.60 13.36
C LEU A 123 -29.88 -13.95 14.52
N THR A 124 -29.88 -15.21 14.92
CA THR A 124 -30.73 -15.72 16.01
C THR A 124 -30.31 -15.09 17.34
N GLY A 125 -31.23 -14.36 17.98
CA GLY A 125 -30.94 -13.59 19.20
C GLY A 125 -30.65 -12.10 18.95
N GLY A 126 -30.70 -11.66 17.70
CA GLY A 126 -30.60 -10.26 17.30
C GLY A 126 -29.20 -9.85 16.84
N SER A 127 -29.15 -8.87 15.94
CA SER A 127 -27.89 -8.37 15.39
C SER A 127 -27.02 -7.67 16.44
N PRO A 128 -25.72 -7.98 16.53
CA PRO A 128 -24.77 -7.23 17.36
C PRO A 128 -24.42 -5.85 16.76
N LEU A 129 -24.81 -5.59 15.50
CA LEU A 129 -24.60 -4.33 14.80
C LEU A 129 -25.95 -3.72 14.45
N HIS A 130 -26.43 -2.74 15.21
CA HIS A 130 -27.70 -2.06 14.90
C HIS A 130 -27.64 -1.21 13.62
N THR A 131 -26.46 -0.75 13.25
CA THR A 131 -26.15 -0.05 11.99
C THR A 131 -24.76 -0.42 11.54
N LEU A 132 -24.50 -0.45 10.24
CA LEU A 132 -23.16 -0.64 9.73
C LEU A 132 -22.27 0.56 10.09
N PRO A 133 -21.08 0.33 10.67
CA PRO A 133 -20.10 1.38 10.91
C PRO A 133 -19.69 2.07 9.60
N ILE A 134 -19.33 3.34 9.70
CA ILE A 134 -18.72 4.12 8.62
C ILE A 134 -17.51 4.87 9.17
N ASP A 135 -16.54 5.15 8.31
CA ASP A 135 -15.33 5.87 8.72
C ASP A 135 -15.73 7.21 9.36
N PRO A 136 -15.03 7.69 10.41
CA PRO A 136 -15.37 8.96 11.05
C PRO A 136 -15.40 10.16 10.11
N ASN A 137 -14.59 10.15 9.04
CA ASN A 137 -14.58 11.19 8.00
C ASN A 137 -15.41 10.77 6.77
N ASN A 138 -15.49 9.48 6.47
CA ASN A 138 -16.26 8.87 5.36
C ASN A 138 -16.14 9.64 4.03
N SER A 139 -14.93 9.69 3.49
CA SER A 139 -14.56 10.51 2.32
C SER A 139 -13.59 9.77 1.41
N ILE A 140 -13.63 10.09 0.11
CA ILE A 140 -12.65 9.58 -0.87
C ILE A 140 -11.23 10.12 -0.62
N ALA A 141 -11.11 11.25 0.09
CA ALA A 141 -9.81 11.83 0.40
C ALA A 141 -9.00 10.85 1.28
N ASN A 142 -7.83 10.44 0.81
CA ASN A 142 -6.96 9.46 1.48
C ASN A 142 -7.66 8.13 1.80
N ALA A 143 -8.63 7.71 0.98
CA ALA A 143 -9.38 6.46 1.16
C ALA A 143 -9.97 6.27 2.56
N GLN A 144 -10.56 7.34 3.12
CA GLN A 144 -11.16 7.35 4.45
C GLN A 144 -12.58 6.77 4.42
N TYR A 145 -12.69 5.48 4.09
CA TYR A 145 -13.91 4.68 4.09
C TYR A 145 -13.55 3.21 4.37
N TYR A 146 -14.52 2.42 4.85
CA TYR A 146 -14.33 0.96 4.92
C TYR A 146 -14.59 0.34 3.56
N SER A 147 -13.88 -0.76 3.29
CA SER A 147 -14.14 -1.63 2.15
C SER A 147 -14.36 -3.06 2.61
N PHE A 148 -15.16 -3.80 1.85
CA PHE A 148 -15.46 -5.21 2.05
C PHE A 148 -15.40 -5.93 0.70
N VAL A 149 -14.75 -7.08 0.66
CA VAL A 149 -14.69 -7.99 -0.49
C VAL A 149 -14.87 -9.44 -0.05
N THR A 150 -15.30 -10.31 -0.97
CA THR A 150 -15.45 -11.74 -0.75
C THR A 150 -15.00 -12.55 -1.96
N ASP A 151 -14.49 -13.76 -1.72
CA ASP A 151 -14.25 -14.79 -2.75
C ASP A 151 -15.39 -15.84 -2.80
N GLY A 152 -16.46 -15.61 -2.03
CA GLY A 152 -17.63 -16.50 -1.89
C GLY A 152 -17.59 -17.35 -0.61
N ASP A 153 -16.40 -17.70 -0.11
CA ASP A 153 -16.21 -18.53 1.09
C ASP A 153 -15.61 -17.71 2.25
N GLY A 154 -14.69 -16.82 1.92
CA GLY A 154 -14.02 -15.90 2.81
C GLY A 154 -14.27 -14.44 2.45
N TYR A 155 -13.82 -13.56 3.34
CA TYR A 155 -13.98 -12.13 3.18
C TYR A 155 -12.79 -11.37 3.78
N GLU A 156 -12.68 -10.13 3.34
CA GLU A 156 -11.68 -9.18 3.77
C GLU A 156 -12.36 -7.83 3.99
N LEU A 157 -12.19 -7.27 5.18
CA LEU A 157 -12.50 -5.88 5.51
C LEU A 157 -11.20 -5.10 5.48
N ALA A 158 -11.17 -3.94 4.83
CA ALA A 158 -9.99 -3.10 4.79
C ALA A 158 -10.33 -1.61 5.02
N VAL A 159 -9.42 -0.91 5.69
CA VAL A 159 -9.51 0.55 5.92
C VAL A 159 -8.13 1.19 5.99
N SER A 160 -7.98 2.37 5.40
CA SER A 160 -6.74 3.15 5.52
C SER A 160 -6.62 3.81 6.90
N MET A 161 -5.43 3.72 7.50
CA MET A 161 -5.11 4.38 8.77
C MET A 161 -4.65 5.83 8.53
N GLU A 162 -4.95 6.73 9.46
CA GLU A 162 -4.57 8.14 9.34
C GLU A 162 -3.31 8.51 10.12
N ALA A 163 -3.09 7.90 11.28
CA ALA A 163 -1.95 8.22 12.12
C ALA A 163 -0.68 7.65 11.52
N SER A 164 0.34 8.49 11.39
CA SER A 164 1.66 8.11 10.88
C SER A 164 2.29 6.94 11.66
N THR A 165 1.92 6.80 12.94
CA THR A 165 2.36 5.68 13.77
C THR A 165 1.65 4.37 13.44
N ASN A 166 0.42 4.39 12.92
CA ASN A 166 -0.36 3.19 12.59
C ASN A 166 -0.25 2.78 11.12
N THR A 167 0.27 3.65 10.25
CA THR A 167 0.55 3.33 8.85
C THR A 167 1.86 2.55 8.71
N THR A 168 2.10 2.08 7.49
CA THR A 168 3.29 1.35 7.04
C THR A 168 4.59 1.96 7.58
N GLY A 169 5.36 1.19 8.36
CA GLY A 169 6.64 1.62 8.94
C GLY A 169 6.54 2.51 10.18
N GLY A 170 5.32 2.80 10.66
CA GLY A 170 5.08 3.54 11.89
C GLY A 170 5.39 2.74 13.16
N ALA A 171 5.55 3.43 14.29
CA ALA A 171 5.90 2.80 15.57
C ALA A 171 4.86 1.78 16.09
N THR A 172 3.60 1.93 15.69
CA THR A 172 2.48 1.06 16.02
C THR A 172 1.80 0.52 14.76
N ASP A 173 2.57 0.35 13.67
CA ASP A 173 2.11 -0.04 12.34
C ASP A 173 1.07 -1.16 12.41
N LYS A 174 -0.13 -0.87 11.89
CA LYS A 174 -1.25 -1.79 11.80
C LYS A 174 -1.45 -2.35 10.39
N THR A 175 -1.01 -1.62 9.38
CA THR A 175 -1.30 -1.90 7.96
C THR A 175 -0.36 -2.91 7.32
N SER A 176 0.83 -3.13 7.88
CA SER A 176 1.76 -4.13 7.35
C SER A 176 2.03 -5.31 8.28
N SER A 177 1.33 -5.33 9.42
CA SER A 177 1.52 -6.30 10.51
C SER A 177 0.25 -7.08 10.85
N ASP A 178 -0.84 -6.85 10.12
CA ASP A 178 -2.14 -7.52 10.28
C ASP A 178 -2.20 -8.91 9.64
N GLY A 179 -1.19 -9.27 8.84
CA GLY A 179 -1.09 -10.57 8.19
C GLY A 179 -1.72 -10.65 6.81
N GLY A 180 -2.23 -9.53 6.28
CA GLY A 180 -2.70 -9.42 4.91
C GLY A 180 -1.60 -9.06 3.92
N ASP A 181 -2.00 -8.76 2.67
CA ASP A 181 -1.07 -8.47 1.58
C ASP A 181 -1.09 -7.04 1.06
N ASN A 182 -1.99 -6.18 1.56
CA ASN A 182 -1.99 -4.75 1.25
C ASN A 182 -1.23 -3.96 2.32
N PRO A 183 -0.02 -3.47 2.05
CA PRO A 183 0.79 -2.80 3.07
C PRO A 183 0.22 -1.44 3.52
N THR A 184 -0.84 -0.93 2.88
CA THR A 184 -1.35 0.44 3.08
C THR A 184 -2.71 0.50 3.77
N SER A 185 -3.32 -0.64 4.06
CA SER A 185 -4.64 -0.74 4.69
C SER A 185 -4.56 -1.70 5.85
N TYR A 186 -5.38 -1.48 6.88
CA TYR A 186 -5.56 -2.43 7.96
C TYR A 186 -6.64 -3.42 7.54
N GLU A 187 -6.27 -4.70 7.51
CA GLU A 187 -7.07 -5.79 6.96
C GLU A 187 -7.56 -6.72 8.08
N LEU A 188 -8.82 -7.14 8.01
CA LEU A 188 -9.41 -8.10 8.94
C LEU A 188 -10.45 -8.98 8.24
N GLY A 189 -10.46 -10.28 8.48
CA GLY A 189 -11.27 -11.18 7.68
C GLY A 189 -10.85 -12.64 7.84
N SER A 190 -11.53 -13.53 7.12
CA SER A 190 -11.16 -14.95 7.07
C SER A 190 -10.13 -15.26 5.99
N ASN A 191 -9.98 -14.36 5.01
CA ASN A 191 -8.97 -14.44 3.96
C ASN A 191 -8.52 -13.01 3.62
N LEU A 192 -7.25 -12.67 3.88
CA LEU A 192 -6.69 -11.31 3.79
C LEU A 192 -5.91 -11.06 2.49
N VAL A 193 -6.12 -11.90 1.49
CA VAL A 193 -5.44 -11.78 0.19
C VAL A 193 -6.45 -11.75 -0.95
N ILE A 194 -7.65 -11.25 -0.69
CA ILE A 194 -8.74 -11.16 -1.68
C ILE A 194 -8.69 -9.84 -2.42
N ALA A 195 -8.57 -8.70 -1.73
CA ALA A 195 -8.78 -7.40 -2.36
C ALA A 195 -7.70 -7.06 -3.40
N PRO A 196 -8.09 -6.36 -4.49
CA PRO A 196 -7.13 -5.72 -5.37
C PRO A 196 -6.58 -4.47 -4.67
N TRP A 197 -5.29 -4.21 -4.87
CA TRP A 197 -4.67 -3.00 -4.35
C TRP A 197 -3.58 -2.51 -5.29
N SER A 198 -3.24 -1.22 -5.14
CA SER A 198 -2.14 -0.60 -5.86
C SER A 198 -1.35 0.28 -4.92
N PHE A 199 -0.02 0.18 -4.98
CA PHE A 199 0.88 1.04 -4.23
C PHE A 199 1.89 1.70 -5.17
N GLU A 200 1.93 3.02 -5.13
CA GLU A 200 2.83 3.87 -5.90
C GLU A 200 3.99 4.36 -5.02
N PHE A 201 5.20 4.02 -5.43
CA PHE A 201 6.44 4.32 -4.73
C PHE A 201 7.04 5.63 -5.26
N THR A 202 6.33 6.75 -5.11
CA THR A 202 6.64 8.07 -5.72
C THR A 202 7.50 8.98 -4.84
N GLY A 203 7.43 8.85 -3.52
CA GLY A 203 8.21 9.70 -2.60
C GLY A 203 9.70 9.35 -2.52
N PHE A 204 10.12 8.23 -3.12
CA PHE A 204 11.46 7.65 -3.08
C PHE A 204 12.29 7.95 -1.81
N PRO A 205 11.79 7.64 -0.59
CA PRO A 205 12.58 7.83 0.61
C PRO A 205 13.78 6.88 0.60
N VAL A 206 14.96 7.41 0.28
CA VAL A 206 16.21 6.64 0.27
C VAL A 206 16.73 6.52 1.69
N VAL A 207 17.05 5.30 2.11
CA VAL A 207 17.57 5.02 3.45
C VAL A 207 18.95 4.39 3.40
N ALA A 208 19.72 4.62 4.46
CA ALA A 208 21.07 4.07 4.61
C ALA A 208 21.10 2.68 5.28
N LEU A 209 20.08 2.34 6.06
CA LEU A 209 20.02 1.10 6.82
C LEU A 209 19.08 0.10 6.13
N ASN A 210 19.53 -1.15 5.99
CA ASN A 210 18.70 -2.26 5.54
C ASN A 210 17.90 -2.83 6.73
N SER A 211 16.81 -2.17 7.10
CA SER A 211 16.02 -2.44 8.31
C SER A 211 14.75 -3.25 8.05
N ASN A 212 14.46 -3.61 6.80
CA ASN A 212 13.16 -4.16 6.35
C ASN A 212 11.95 -3.24 6.59
N LEU A 213 12.18 -1.98 6.99
CA LEU A 213 11.15 -0.94 7.09
C LEU A 213 10.99 -0.22 5.74
N PRO A 214 9.87 0.49 5.49
CA PRO A 214 9.67 1.29 4.29
C PRO A 214 10.87 2.17 3.93
N GLY A 215 11.25 2.15 2.66
CA GLY A 215 12.40 2.90 2.14
C GLY A 215 13.12 2.16 1.03
N TRP A 216 13.66 2.93 0.08
CA TRP A 216 14.54 2.44 -0.98
C TRP A 216 15.97 2.30 -0.44
N TYR A 217 16.49 1.09 -0.46
CA TYR A 217 17.84 0.78 0.01
C TYR A 217 18.77 0.45 -1.16
N LYS A 218 19.99 0.98 -1.11
CA LYS A 218 21.04 0.67 -2.09
C LYS A 218 21.68 -0.68 -1.79
N HIS A 219 21.38 -1.69 -2.59
CA HIS A 219 21.97 -3.02 -2.45
C HIS A 219 23.38 -3.11 -3.02
N SER A 220 23.66 -2.42 -4.13
CA SER A 220 25.01 -2.40 -4.73
C SER A 220 25.19 -1.23 -5.70
N GLY A 221 26.43 -1.03 -6.15
CA GLY A 221 26.80 -0.02 -7.13
C GLY A 221 27.43 1.22 -6.52
N THR A 222 28.32 1.85 -7.30
CA THR A 222 29.05 3.07 -6.92
C THR A 222 28.30 4.35 -7.22
N GLY A 223 27.18 4.26 -7.93
CA GLY A 223 26.34 5.41 -8.26
C GLY A 223 25.64 6.04 -7.05
N THR A 224 25.03 7.18 -7.32
CA THR A 224 24.35 8.04 -6.36
C THR A 224 22.91 8.31 -6.80
N THR A 225 22.08 8.70 -5.84
CA THR A 225 20.69 9.06 -6.07
C THR A 225 20.38 10.41 -5.44
N LEU A 226 19.55 11.21 -6.10
CA LEU A 226 19.06 12.50 -5.62
C LEU A 226 17.56 12.57 -5.86
N ALA A 227 16.77 12.68 -4.79
CA ALA A 227 15.36 13.05 -4.91
C ALA A 227 15.27 14.54 -5.27
N THR A 228 14.70 14.85 -6.43
CA THR A 228 14.63 16.21 -6.98
C THR A 228 13.35 16.38 -7.81
N GLY A 229 13.20 17.52 -8.48
CA GLY A 229 12.05 17.82 -9.32
C GLY A 229 12.31 18.98 -10.26
N ASP A 230 11.49 19.07 -11.29
CA ASP A 230 11.45 20.19 -12.23
C ASP A 230 10.01 20.70 -12.42
N ALA A 231 9.84 21.69 -13.31
CA ALA A 231 8.53 22.31 -13.54
C ALA A 231 7.50 21.35 -14.16
N GLN A 232 7.95 20.29 -14.83
CA GLN A 232 7.11 19.31 -15.52
C GLN A 232 6.83 18.10 -14.63
N ASN A 233 7.79 17.69 -13.80
CA ASN A 233 7.72 16.56 -12.88
C ASN A 233 8.29 17.00 -11.53
N PRO A 234 7.44 17.41 -10.58
CA PRO A 234 7.88 18.03 -9.34
C PRO A 234 8.62 17.06 -8.40
N HIS A 235 8.51 15.75 -8.64
CA HIS A 235 9.14 14.70 -7.83
C HIS A 235 9.63 13.57 -8.73
N TYR A 236 10.94 13.36 -8.77
CA TYR A 236 11.58 12.17 -9.33
C TYR A 236 12.90 11.86 -8.63
N LEU A 237 13.34 10.61 -8.75
CA LEU A 237 14.64 10.15 -8.30
C LEU A 237 15.62 10.21 -9.46
N GLN A 238 16.58 11.13 -9.40
CA GLN A 238 17.72 11.17 -10.32
C GLN A 238 18.78 10.16 -9.89
N VAL A 239 19.24 9.32 -10.81
CA VAL A 239 20.20 8.25 -10.54
C VAL A 239 21.42 8.42 -11.45
N SER A 240 22.58 8.68 -10.85
CA SER A 240 23.85 8.86 -11.56
C SER A 240 24.76 7.66 -11.34
N GLY A 241 25.24 7.06 -12.43
CA GLY A 241 26.12 5.91 -12.38
C GLY A 241 25.42 4.57 -12.08
N PRO A 242 26.18 3.48 -11.86
CA PRO A 242 25.63 2.14 -11.68
C PRO A 242 25.04 1.95 -10.28
N VAL A 243 23.77 1.57 -10.19
CA VAL A 243 23.13 1.23 -8.90
C VAL A 243 22.17 0.05 -9.03
N LEU A 244 21.98 -0.67 -7.92
CA LEU A 244 20.85 -1.54 -7.67
C LEU A 244 20.16 -1.08 -6.40
N TYR A 245 18.90 -0.66 -6.52
CA TYR A 245 18.05 -0.32 -5.39
C TYR A 245 16.86 -1.26 -5.34
N GLY A 246 16.36 -1.49 -4.14
CA GLY A 246 15.03 -2.04 -3.98
C GLY A 246 14.35 -1.57 -2.72
N TRP A 247 13.04 -1.71 -2.74
CA TRP A 247 12.23 -1.51 -1.56
C TRP A 247 12.53 -2.59 -0.53
N GLN A 248 12.47 -2.22 0.73
CA GLN A 248 12.87 -3.11 1.82
C GLN A 248 11.71 -3.87 2.47
N GLN A 249 10.50 -3.32 2.46
CA GLN A 249 9.39 -4.02 3.09
C GLN A 249 8.94 -5.18 2.21
N ASN A 250 8.67 -6.32 2.84
CA ASN A 250 8.13 -7.50 2.17
C ASN A 250 6.67 -7.27 1.79
N ILE A 251 6.32 -7.60 0.56
CA ILE A 251 4.93 -7.81 0.14
C ILE A 251 4.74 -9.32 0.02
N PRO A 252 3.83 -9.94 0.81
CA PRO A 252 3.50 -11.36 0.65
C PRO A 252 3.12 -11.69 -0.80
N PHE A 253 3.69 -12.76 -1.34
CA PHE A 253 3.40 -13.19 -2.70
C PHE A 253 2.34 -14.30 -2.69
N ASN A 254 1.13 -13.97 -3.11
CA ASN A 254 0.07 -14.93 -3.38
C ASN A 254 0.22 -15.49 -4.81
N PRO A 255 0.54 -16.79 -5.00
CA PRO A 255 0.73 -17.36 -6.34
C PRO A 255 -0.53 -17.37 -7.21
N ASP A 256 -1.72 -17.24 -6.61
CA ASP A 256 -2.99 -17.22 -7.32
C ASP A 256 -3.37 -15.82 -7.84
N SER A 257 -2.75 -14.77 -7.28
CA SER A 257 -2.93 -13.38 -7.70
C SER A 257 -1.99 -13.00 -8.85
N VAL A 258 -2.41 -12.02 -9.67
CA VAL A 258 -1.52 -11.42 -10.67
C VAL A 258 -0.96 -10.11 -10.11
N TYR A 259 0.36 -9.95 -10.17
CA TYR A 259 1.05 -8.71 -9.81
C TYR A 259 1.55 -8.01 -11.08
N LYS A 260 1.08 -6.80 -11.32
CA LYS A 260 1.63 -5.87 -12.31
C LYS A 260 2.65 -4.97 -11.62
N ILE A 261 3.86 -4.89 -12.15
CA ILE A 261 4.77 -3.78 -11.86
C ILE A 261 4.84 -2.84 -13.05
N GLU A 262 4.75 -1.56 -12.78
CA GLU A 262 4.88 -0.49 -13.75
C GLU A 262 5.98 0.46 -13.31
N CYS A 263 6.89 0.80 -14.22
CA CYS A 263 7.99 1.69 -13.92
C CYS A 263 8.05 2.74 -15.02
N ARG A 264 8.22 3.99 -14.63
CA ARG A 264 8.37 5.09 -15.57
C ARG A 264 9.71 5.75 -15.35
N ALA A 265 10.46 5.85 -16.44
CA ALA A 265 11.84 6.26 -16.42
C ALA A 265 12.18 7.16 -17.60
N GLN A 266 13.19 8.00 -17.42
CA GLN A 266 13.69 8.92 -18.43
C GLN A 266 15.22 8.85 -18.45
N GLN A 267 15.81 8.72 -19.63
CA GLN A 267 17.25 8.80 -19.80
C GLN A 267 17.65 10.27 -20.04
N GLU A 268 18.21 10.91 -19.03
CA GLU A 268 18.63 12.30 -19.08
C GLU A 268 20.02 12.44 -19.75
N THR A 269 20.99 11.65 -19.28
CA THR A 269 22.35 11.64 -19.83
C THR A 269 22.73 10.22 -20.25
N LEU A 270 23.14 10.05 -21.51
CA LEU A 270 23.63 8.77 -22.01
C LEU A 270 24.97 8.40 -21.37
N PRO A 271 25.18 7.14 -20.96
CA PRO A 271 26.51 6.67 -20.61
C PRO A 271 27.48 6.78 -21.80
N ILE A 272 28.65 7.35 -21.56
CA ILE A 272 29.78 7.44 -22.49
C ILE A 272 30.68 6.22 -22.31
N THR A 273 30.77 5.70 -21.08
CA THR A 273 31.48 4.47 -20.74
C THR A 273 30.52 3.47 -20.07
N GLY A 274 30.87 2.18 -20.10
CA GLY A 274 30.07 1.13 -19.46
C GLY A 274 28.73 0.81 -20.14
N GLY A 275 27.83 0.14 -19.41
CA GLY A 275 26.54 -0.31 -19.93
C GLY A 275 25.40 0.69 -19.75
N ARG A 276 24.39 0.59 -20.63
CA ARG A 276 23.28 1.55 -20.78
C ARG A 276 21.92 0.96 -20.40
N SER A 277 21.96 -0.19 -19.76
CA SER A 277 20.78 -1.01 -19.53
C SER A 277 20.05 -0.58 -18.26
N ALA A 278 18.74 -0.40 -18.41
CA ALA A 278 17.78 -0.26 -17.34
C ALA A 278 17.07 -1.58 -17.06
N TYR A 279 16.77 -1.79 -15.79
CA TYR A 279 16.03 -2.93 -15.27
C TYR A 279 15.05 -2.44 -14.21
N CYS A 280 13.83 -2.98 -14.24
CA CYS A 280 12.83 -2.73 -13.22
C CYS A 280 11.93 -3.95 -13.07
N GLY A 281 11.69 -4.37 -11.83
CA GLY A 281 11.05 -5.64 -11.55
C GLY A 281 10.93 -5.91 -10.05
N PHE A 282 11.04 -7.18 -9.67
CA PHE A 282 10.88 -7.61 -8.29
C PHE A 282 12.12 -8.31 -7.73
N PHE A 283 12.50 -8.00 -6.50
CA PHE A 283 13.23 -8.97 -5.69
C PHE A 283 12.28 -10.09 -5.34
N GLY A 284 12.66 -11.33 -5.68
CA GLY A 284 12.08 -12.48 -5.01
C GLY A 284 12.77 -12.65 -3.66
N ILE A 285 12.01 -12.88 -2.59
CA ILE A 285 12.54 -13.06 -1.23
C ILE A 285 12.05 -14.39 -0.68
N ALA A 286 12.94 -15.11 -0.01
CA ALA A 286 12.65 -16.42 0.58
C ALA A 286 11.75 -16.32 1.83
N ALA A 287 11.30 -17.48 2.33
CA ALA A 287 10.45 -17.60 3.51
C ALA A 287 11.00 -16.93 4.78
N ASN A 288 12.33 -16.81 4.91
CA ASN A 288 12.97 -16.12 6.03
C ASN A 288 12.80 -14.59 5.98
N GLY A 289 12.16 -14.05 4.94
CA GLY A 289 11.89 -12.63 4.77
C GLY A 289 13.13 -11.78 4.48
N ILE A 290 14.30 -12.39 4.26
CA ILE A 290 15.57 -11.69 4.08
C ILE A 290 16.26 -12.12 2.79
N THR A 291 16.48 -13.42 2.57
CA THR A 291 17.32 -13.92 1.48
C THR A 291 16.70 -13.67 0.10
N GLY A 292 17.43 -12.96 -0.77
CA GLY A 292 17.04 -12.78 -2.16
C GLY A 292 17.03 -14.10 -2.94
N VAL A 293 16.07 -14.27 -3.85
CA VAL A 293 15.87 -15.48 -4.66
C VAL A 293 15.85 -15.06 -6.12
N SER A 294 16.79 -15.59 -6.90
CA SER A 294 16.84 -15.39 -8.34
C SER A 294 15.86 -16.29 -9.11
N THR A 295 15.76 -16.09 -10.42
CA THR A 295 15.03 -16.99 -11.33
C THR A 295 15.53 -18.44 -11.26
N SER A 296 16.80 -18.66 -10.93
CA SER A 296 17.36 -20.02 -10.76
C SER A 296 17.22 -20.60 -9.35
N GLY A 297 16.66 -19.83 -8.41
CA GLY A 297 16.56 -20.23 -7.00
C GLY A 297 17.84 -20.06 -6.18
N GLY A 298 18.90 -19.51 -6.78
CA GLY A 298 20.12 -19.07 -6.09
C GLY A 298 19.93 -17.76 -5.32
N SER A 299 20.78 -17.53 -4.30
CA SER A 299 20.74 -16.35 -3.44
C SER A 299 21.20 -15.09 -4.18
N SER A 300 20.28 -14.22 -4.57
CA SER A 300 20.58 -12.97 -5.26
C SER A 300 19.40 -12.01 -5.20
N TYR A 301 19.68 -10.72 -5.05
CA TYR A 301 18.69 -9.64 -5.22
C TYR A 301 18.58 -9.18 -6.68
N SER A 302 19.44 -9.63 -7.59
CA SER A 302 19.41 -9.17 -8.98
C SER A 302 18.68 -10.18 -9.86
N ALA A 303 17.35 -10.08 -9.95
CA ALA A 303 16.51 -10.99 -10.73
C ALA A 303 15.11 -10.43 -11.04
N HIS A 304 14.31 -11.20 -11.77
CA HIS A 304 12.88 -10.94 -12.06
C HIS A 304 12.57 -9.54 -12.61
N TYR A 305 13.33 -9.10 -13.61
CA TYR A 305 13.14 -7.82 -14.28
C TYR A 305 11.92 -7.86 -15.22
N ARG A 306 10.79 -7.29 -14.80
CA ARG A 306 9.48 -7.46 -15.46
C ARG A 306 9.10 -6.31 -16.37
N ALA A 307 9.36 -5.07 -15.97
CA ALA A 307 9.00 -3.87 -16.72
C ALA A 307 10.12 -3.49 -17.70
N PHE A 308 11.32 -3.23 -17.18
CA PHE A 308 12.53 -3.09 -17.99
C PHE A 308 13.41 -4.31 -17.77
N SER A 309 13.97 -4.88 -18.83
CA SER A 309 14.92 -5.98 -18.75
C SER A 309 15.97 -5.82 -19.83
N ASN A 310 17.19 -5.45 -19.42
CA ASN A 310 18.28 -5.09 -20.33
C ASN A 310 17.84 -4.04 -21.36
N THR A 311 16.99 -3.09 -20.95
CA THR A 311 16.37 -2.12 -21.84
C THR A 311 17.26 -0.90 -21.97
N THR A 312 17.56 -0.47 -23.20
CA THR A 312 18.23 0.81 -23.44
C THR A 312 17.17 1.86 -23.78
N LEU A 313 17.13 2.94 -23.03
CA LEU A 313 16.25 4.08 -23.30
C LEU A 313 17.00 5.12 -24.13
N ALA A 314 16.30 5.74 -25.10
CA ALA A 314 16.85 6.86 -25.84
C ALA A 314 16.92 8.09 -24.94
N MET A 315 17.96 8.93 -25.13
CA MET A 315 18.02 10.23 -24.46
C MET A 315 16.86 11.08 -24.94
N SER A 316 15.97 11.46 -24.03
CA SER A 316 14.75 12.19 -24.37
C SER A 316 14.24 12.95 -23.16
N PRO A 317 13.67 14.16 -23.34
CA PRO A 317 12.90 14.80 -22.28
C PRO A 317 11.60 14.03 -21.97
N SER A 318 11.18 13.08 -22.81
CA SER A 318 9.97 12.28 -22.58
C SER A 318 10.23 11.09 -21.66
N TRP A 319 9.28 10.86 -20.75
CA TRP A 319 9.24 9.68 -19.88
C TRP A 319 8.72 8.46 -20.63
N THR A 320 9.36 7.31 -20.39
CA THR A 320 8.95 6.00 -20.93
C THR A 320 8.36 5.16 -19.81
N THR A 321 7.12 4.70 -19.99
CA THR A 321 6.47 3.74 -19.07
C THR A 321 6.59 2.33 -19.63
N ALA A 322 7.00 1.39 -18.77
CA ALA A 322 6.94 -0.04 -19.09
C ALA A 322 6.24 -0.80 -17.95
N SER A 323 5.61 -1.91 -18.29
CA SER A 323 4.94 -2.78 -17.32
C SER A 323 5.27 -4.24 -17.56
N GLY A 324 5.21 -5.04 -16.50
CA GLY A 324 5.24 -6.49 -16.60
C GLY A 324 4.41 -7.18 -15.54
N TYR A 325 3.96 -8.38 -15.85
CA TYR A 325 3.04 -9.18 -15.05
C TYR A 325 3.75 -10.40 -14.47
N THR A 326 3.43 -10.74 -13.23
CA THR A 326 3.95 -11.91 -12.52
C THR A 326 2.81 -12.65 -11.83
N LYS A 327 2.75 -13.98 -11.98
CA LYS A 327 1.80 -14.86 -11.29
C LYS A 327 2.40 -16.24 -11.11
N GLY A 328 2.17 -16.83 -9.95
CA GLY A 328 2.51 -18.21 -9.63
C GLY A 328 4.01 -18.52 -9.55
N HIS A 329 4.27 -19.72 -9.08
CA HIS A 329 5.61 -20.31 -9.04
C HIS A 329 5.88 -21.16 -10.28
N ALA A 330 7.15 -21.20 -10.68
CA ALA A 330 7.65 -22.25 -11.56
C ALA A 330 7.51 -23.61 -10.86
N ALA A 331 7.32 -24.66 -11.67
CA ALA A 331 7.28 -26.02 -11.14
C ALA A 331 8.57 -26.37 -10.38
N THR A 332 8.49 -27.29 -9.44
CA THR A 332 9.64 -27.75 -8.66
C THR A 332 10.80 -28.17 -9.57
N GLY A 333 12.00 -27.65 -9.29
CA GLY A 333 13.20 -27.93 -10.08
C GLY A 333 13.32 -27.11 -11.37
N VAL A 334 12.35 -26.24 -11.66
CA VAL A 334 12.34 -25.38 -12.87
C VAL A 334 12.65 -23.94 -12.48
N ASN A 335 13.44 -23.27 -13.32
CA ASN A 335 13.72 -21.85 -13.17
C ASN A 335 12.43 -21.01 -13.37
N GLY A 336 12.32 -19.90 -12.64
CA GLY A 336 11.36 -18.84 -12.92
C GLY A 336 11.63 -18.17 -14.28
N THR A 337 10.63 -17.47 -14.81
CA THR A 337 10.72 -16.79 -16.10
C THR A 337 11.75 -15.65 -16.03
N SER A 338 12.70 -15.65 -16.97
CA SER A 338 13.64 -14.54 -17.21
C SER A 338 13.03 -13.50 -18.14
N GLY A 339 13.42 -12.24 -17.98
CA GLY A 339 12.93 -11.15 -18.82
C GLY A 339 11.53 -10.67 -18.46
N THR A 340 10.91 -9.99 -19.42
CA THR A 340 9.63 -9.30 -19.28
C THR A 340 8.46 -10.19 -19.72
N CYS A 341 7.30 -9.97 -19.11
CA CYS A 341 6.02 -10.55 -19.53
C CYS A 341 4.99 -9.43 -19.59
N THR A 342 4.72 -8.91 -20.78
CA THR A 342 3.93 -7.67 -20.97
C THR A 342 2.42 -7.91 -21.10
N SER A 343 1.96 -9.16 -21.09
CA SER A 343 0.56 -9.53 -21.17
C SER A 343 0.06 -10.13 -19.86
N ILE A 344 -1.09 -9.66 -19.38
CA ILE A 344 -1.77 -10.22 -18.21
C ILE A 344 -2.19 -11.69 -18.42
N ALA A 345 -2.43 -12.09 -19.68
CA ALA A 345 -2.81 -13.46 -20.03
C ALA A 345 -1.61 -14.43 -20.04
N ALA A 346 -0.37 -13.92 -20.04
CA ALA A 346 0.85 -14.71 -20.02
C ALA A 346 1.85 -14.14 -19.00
N PRO A 347 1.52 -14.16 -17.69
CA PRO A 347 2.36 -13.58 -16.65
C PRO A 347 3.63 -14.42 -16.42
N CYS A 348 4.70 -13.75 -16.00
CA CYS A 348 5.96 -14.40 -15.64
C CYS A 348 5.79 -15.20 -14.34
N LYS A 349 6.48 -16.33 -14.24
CA LYS A 349 6.56 -17.11 -12.99
C LYS A 349 7.79 -16.71 -12.19
N VAL A 350 7.66 -16.70 -10.86
CA VAL A 350 8.82 -16.62 -9.95
C VAL A 350 9.32 -18.02 -9.61
N HIS A 351 10.54 -18.12 -9.07
CA HIS A 351 11.05 -19.42 -8.61
C HIS A 351 10.26 -19.90 -7.38
N ALA A 352 10.08 -21.21 -7.19
CA ALA A 352 9.28 -21.80 -6.10
C ALA A 352 9.70 -21.40 -4.67
N LYS A 353 10.93 -20.90 -4.48
CA LYS A 353 11.42 -20.39 -3.19
C LYS A 353 10.95 -18.98 -2.84
N VAL A 354 10.35 -18.24 -3.78
CA VAL A 354 9.87 -16.87 -3.54
C VAL A 354 8.60 -16.91 -2.70
N GLN A 355 8.61 -16.22 -1.57
CA GLN A 355 7.47 -16.06 -0.66
C GLN A 355 7.06 -14.59 -0.50
N PHE A 356 7.98 -13.67 -0.75
CA PHE A 356 7.68 -12.24 -0.80
C PHE A 356 8.28 -11.61 -2.05
N ILE A 357 7.67 -10.52 -2.50
CA ILE A 357 8.19 -9.68 -3.57
C ILE A 357 8.47 -8.27 -3.04
N ARG A 358 9.47 -7.60 -3.60
CA ARG A 358 9.75 -6.18 -3.35
C ARG A 358 10.13 -5.49 -4.67
N PRO A 359 9.61 -4.32 -5.02
CA PRO A 359 10.03 -3.67 -6.26
C PRO A 359 11.51 -3.29 -6.23
N LEU A 360 12.16 -3.38 -7.39
CA LEU A 360 13.57 -3.03 -7.60
C LEU A 360 13.73 -2.20 -8.87
N PHE A 361 14.78 -1.39 -8.90
CA PHE A 361 15.36 -0.91 -10.16
C PHE A 361 16.89 -1.07 -10.15
N MET A 362 17.45 -1.30 -11.34
CA MET A 362 18.89 -1.32 -11.57
C MET A 362 19.16 -0.58 -12.87
N VAL A 363 20.10 0.36 -12.85
CA VAL A 363 20.41 1.19 -14.02
C VAL A 363 21.91 1.34 -14.20
N ASN A 364 22.31 1.70 -15.42
CA ASN A 364 23.70 1.90 -15.80
C ASN A 364 24.59 0.70 -15.44
N TYR A 365 24.04 -0.52 -15.56
CA TYR A 365 24.75 -1.75 -15.23
C TYR A 365 26.07 -1.86 -16.01
N SER A 366 27.08 -2.56 -15.47
CA SER A 366 28.43 -2.64 -16.03
C SER A 366 29.17 -1.29 -16.06
N LEU A 367 29.13 -0.58 -14.93
CA LEU A 367 29.87 0.68 -14.69
C LEU A 367 29.49 1.82 -15.65
N GLY A 368 28.22 1.90 -16.07
CA GLY A 368 27.73 3.02 -16.86
C GLY A 368 27.79 4.34 -16.10
N ASP A 369 28.20 5.42 -16.74
CA ASP A 369 28.36 6.77 -16.15
C ASP A 369 27.20 7.73 -16.45
N GLY A 370 26.09 7.24 -17.02
CA GLY A 370 24.93 8.05 -17.38
C GLY A 370 24.02 8.43 -16.20
N ILE A 371 23.00 9.23 -16.53
CA ILE A 371 21.96 9.70 -15.60
C ILE A 371 20.59 9.21 -16.08
N MET A 372 19.89 8.48 -15.22
CA MET A 372 18.53 8.00 -15.44
C MET A 372 17.61 8.43 -14.30
N ASN A 373 16.40 8.86 -14.63
CA ASN A 373 15.42 9.36 -13.69
C ASN A 373 14.25 8.38 -13.57
N PHE A 374 13.65 8.27 -12.38
CA PHE A 374 12.39 7.55 -12.13
C PHE A 374 11.41 8.48 -11.41
N ASP A 375 10.20 8.68 -11.94
CA ASP A 375 9.14 9.47 -11.30
C ASP A 375 8.18 8.58 -10.48
N TYR A 376 7.98 7.33 -10.91
CA TYR A 376 7.31 6.34 -10.09
C TYR A 376 7.69 4.89 -10.44
N ILE A 377 7.51 4.04 -9.44
CA ILE A 377 7.34 2.59 -9.60
C ILE A 377 6.01 2.26 -8.93
N LYS A 378 5.17 1.46 -9.58
CA LYS A 378 3.85 1.08 -9.08
C LYS A 378 3.72 -0.43 -9.08
N VAL A 379 3.22 -0.98 -7.99
CA VAL A 379 2.84 -2.40 -7.89
C VAL A 379 1.34 -2.47 -7.72
N THR A 380 0.68 -3.26 -8.57
CA THR A 380 -0.76 -3.51 -8.53
C THR A 380 -1.00 -5.00 -8.43
N LYS A 381 -1.78 -5.42 -7.44
CA LYS A 381 -2.37 -6.76 -7.36
C LYS A 381 -3.74 -6.74 -8.05
N ILE A 382 -3.96 -7.73 -8.92
CA ILE A 382 -5.15 -7.88 -9.76
C ILE A 382 -5.91 -9.14 -9.37
#